data_AF-A0A2N5Z5D7-F1
#
_entry.id   AF-A0A2N5Z5D7-F1
#
_cell.length_a   1.000
_cell.length_b   1.000
_cell.length_c   1.000
_cell.angle_alpha   90.00
_cell.angle_beta   90.00
_cell.angle_gamma   90.00
#
_symmetry.space_group_name_H-M   'P 1'
#
loop_
_entity.id
_entity.type
_entity.pdbx_description
1 polymer ?
#
loop_
_entity_poly.entity_id
_entity_poly.type
_entity_poly.pdbx_seq_one_letter_code
_entity_poly.pdbx_strand_id
1 'polypeptide(L)'
;MKYTTSLLTIIMLFCSIISFAQQNADTLILSSGERIASKVLEISPIEIKYKRADNLEGPTIIITKSQVLKIKYSNGVVEKFELPAKKDTKTINKNAYEGRSFDDPNAKEFTKDDLHSKDIPMIYYGIDYTLIRLIGSAGFSNPANIVYNYFGSINRQIVVEKEKFNFQKKFKKNDCDVNLEMLKGSNRTIDPKTIVTDSDYSIDEKQVTQRIEKYNPKAQEGLGFVIIMESWNKIENKGTMYFTIFDIKTKKILYNQKVSGTGYGFGIRNFWMNTVYEAMKKIKKDF
;
A
#
# COMPACT_ATOMS: atom_id res chain seq x y z
N MET A 1 37.14 -36.67 -50.20
CA MET A 1 36.85 -35.26 -49.86
C MET A 1 35.46 -34.79 -50.35
N LYS A 2 34.43 -35.67 -50.38
CA LYS A 2 33.06 -35.33 -50.85
C LYS A 2 31.98 -35.37 -49.75
N TYR A 3 32.30 -35.89 -48.56
CA TYR A 3 31.35 -36.01 -47.45
C TYR A 3 31.47 -34.88 -46.41
N THR A 4 32.61 -34.19 -46.36
CA THR A 4 32.85 -33.10 -45.41
C THR A 4 32.07 -31.84 -45.76
N THR A 5 31.84 -31.56 -47.05
CA THR A 5 31.01 -30.44 -47.51
C THR A 5 29.51 -30.67 -47.30
N SER A 6 29.05 -31.92 -47.31
CA SER A 6 27.64 -32.29 -47.10
C SER A 6 27.23 -32.31 -45.62
N LEU A 7 28.16 -32.59 -44.70
CA LEU A 7 27.89 -32.57 -43.25
C LEU A 7 27.87 -31.12 -42.72
N LEU A 8 28.70 -30.24 -43.28
CA LEU A 8 28.77 -28.82 -42.89
C LEU A 8 27.51 -28.03 -43.31
N THR A 9 26.88 -28.38 -44.43
CA THR A 9 25.62 -27.77 -44.88
C THR A 9 24.42 -28.20 -44.04
N ILE A 10 24.39 -29.45 -43.53
CA ILE A 10 23.31 -29.95 -42.66
C ILE A 10 23.42 -29.32 -41.26
N ILE A 11 24.63 -29.10 -40.74
CA ILE A 11 24.84 -28.41 -39.45
C ILE A 11 24.47 -26.92 -39.55
N MET A 12 24.74 -26.24 -40.68
CA MET A 12 24.27 -24.87 -40.89
C MET A 12 22.75 -24.77 -41.08
N LEU A 13 22.09 -25.77 -41.67
CA LEU A 13 20.62 -25.79 -41.78
C LEU A 13 19.93 -26.09 -40.44
N PHE A 14 20.59 -26.80 -39.52
CA PHE A 14 20.04 -27.01 -38.17
C PHE A 14 20.26 -25.81 -37.24
N CYS A 15 21.32 -25.02 -37.46
CA CYS A 15 21.61 -23.81 -36.67
C CYS A 15 20.67 -22.63 -36.99
N SER A 16 20.09 -22.57 -38.20
CA SER A 16 19.11 -21.54 -38.55
C SER A 16 17.73 -21.80 -37.95
N ILE A 17 17.32 -23.07 -37.75
CA ILE A 17 16.01 -23.42 -37.18
C ILE A 17 15.96 -23.13 -35.67
N ILE A 18 17.09 -23.29 -34.95
CA ILE A 18 17.16 -22.99 -33.50
C ILE A 18 17.06 -21.48 -33.22
N SER A 19 17.44 -20.63 -34.18
CA SER A 19 17.36 -19.16 -34.03
C SER A 19 15.95 -18.59 -34.24
N PHE A 20 15.03 -19.33 -34.87
CA PHE A 20 13.63 -18.89 -35.03
C PHE A 20 12.73 -19.26 -33.84
N ALA A 21 13.13 -20.24 -33.01
CA ALA A 21 12.37 -20.61 -31.82
C ALA A 21 12.40 -19.54 -30.72
N GLN A 22 13.36 -18.61 -30.75
CA GLN A 22 13.55 -17.60 -29.72
C GLN A 22 12.74 -16.31 -29.92
N GLN A 23 11.85 -16.25 -30.92
CA GLN A 23 11.03 -15.06 -31.21
C GLN A 23 9.52 -15.19 -30.95
N ASN A 24 9.02 -16.35 -30.49
CA ASN A 24 7.57 -16.59 -30.38
C ASN A 24 7.03 -16.69 -28.94
N ALA A 25 7.62 -15.96 -27.99
CA ALA A 25 7.09 -15.88 -26.62
C ALA A 25 6.92 -14.42 -26.19
N ASP A 26 5.89 -14.16 -25.39
CA ASP A 26 5.73 -12.88 -24.74
C ASP A 26 6.80 -12.73 -23.66
N THR A 27 7.33 -11.53 -23.48
CA THR A 27 8.33 -11.25 -22.43
C THR A 27 7.74 -10.28 -21.43
N LEU A 28 7.60 -10.74 -20.18
CA LEU A 28 7.36 -9.84 -19.05
C LEU A 28 8.69 -9.21 -18.65
N ILE A 29 8.76 -7.89 -18.65
CA ILE A 29 9.93 -7.15 -18.17
C ILE A 29 9.53 -6.53 -16.83
N LEU A 30 10.19 -6.95 -15.75
CA LEU A 30 9.88 -6.52 -14.40
C LEU A 30 10.52 -5.17 -14.08
N SER A 31 9.98 -4.48 -13.07
CA SER A 31 10.56 -3.24 -12.55
C SER A 31 11.97 -3.45 -11.95
N SER A 32 12.32 -4.68 -11.56
CA SER A 32 13.68 -5.08 -11.16
C SER A 32 14.66 -5.17 -12.33
N GLY A 33 14.18 -5.16 -13.58
CA GLY A 33 14.97 -5.44 -14.78
C GLY A 33 14.99 -6.91 -15.21
N GLU A 34 14.44 -7.81 -14.38
CA GLU A 34 14.27 -9.23 -14.72
C GLU A 34 13.37 -9.42 -15.94
N ARG A 35 13.66 -10.43 -16.76
CA ARG A 35 12.90 -10.76 -17.97
C ARG A 35 12.41 -12.19 -17.89
N ILE A 36 11.10 -12.36 -18.02
CA ILE A 36 10.44 -13.66 -17.96
C ILE A 36 9.84 -13.96 -19.32
N ALA A 37 10.33 -15.02 -19.96
CA ALA A 37 9.70 -15.57 -21.16
C ALA A 37 8.41 -16.29 -20.78
N SER A 38 7.31 -15.92 -21.41
CA SER A 38 5.96 -16.25 -20.96
C SER A 38 4.97 -16.40 -22.12
N LYS A 39 3.84 -17.02 -21.82
CA LYS A 39 2.59 -16.90 -22.59
C LYS A 39 1.58 -16.21 -21.69
N VAL A 40 1.22 -14.97 -22.03
CA VAL A 40 0.23 -14.22 -21.25
C VAL A 40 -1.16 -14.82 -21.49
N LEU A 41 -1.89 -15.09 -20.42
CA LEU A 41 -3.23 -15.70 -20.48
C LEU A 41 -4.32 -14.66 -20.26
N GLU A 42 -4.14 -13.82 -19.24
CA GLU A 42 -5.13 -12.82 -18.84
C GLU A 42 -4.42 -11.59 -18.28
N ILE A 43 -4.90 -10.41 -18.67
CA ILE A 43 -4.45 -9.12 -18.16
C ILE A 43 -5.65 -8.44 -17.51
N SER A 44 -5.70 -8.43 -16.18
CA SER A 44 -6.72 -7.72 -15.42
C SER A 44 -6.21 -6.32 -15.02
N PRO A 45 -7.02 -5.47 -14.36
CA PRO A 45 -6.54 -4.15 -13.91
C PRO A 45 -5.39 -4.19 -12.88
N ILE A 46 -5.16 -5.32 -12.21
CA ILE A 46 -4.22 -5.44 -11.08
C ILE A 46 -3.15 -6.52 -11.31
N GLU A 47 -3.50 -7.61 -11.97
CA GLU A 47 -2.64 -8.78 -12.12
C GLU A 47 -2.55 -9.23 -13.57
N ILE A 48 -1.48 -9.96 -13.87
CA ILE A 48 -1.23 -10.63 -15.13
C ILE A 48 -1.09 -12.11 -14.81
N LYS A 49 -1.89 -12.96 -15.45
CA LYS A 49 -1.77 -14.41 -15.38
C LYS A 49 -1.00 -14.91 -16.60
N TYR A 50 0.00 -15.76 -16.39
CA TYR A 50 0.86 -16.25 -17.45
C TYR A 50 1.32 -17.70 -17.21
N LYS A 51 1.75 -18.38 -18.27
CA LYS A 51 2.56 -19.61 -18.20
C LYS A 51 4.01 -19.28 -18.54
N ARG A 52 4.99 -19.97 -17.95
CA ARG A 52 6.38 -19.82 -18.42
C ARG A 52 6.52 -20.45 -19.81
N ALA A 53 7.26 -19.78 -20.69
CA ALA A 53 7.44 -20.27 -22.05
C ALA A 53 8.19 -21.62 -22.10
N ASP A 54 9.04 -21.90 -21.11
CA ASP A 54 9.76 -23.17 -20.96
C ASP A 54 8.91 -24.28 -20.33
N ASN A 55 7.69 -23.98 -19.87
CA ASN A 55 6.78 -24.96 -19.27
C ASN A 55 5.30 -24.55 -19.44
N LEU A 56 4.78 -24.66 -20.65
CA LEU A 56 3.40 -24.26 -20.98
C LEU A 56 2.34 -25.14 -20.32
N GLU A 57 2.64 -26.42 -20.09
CA GLU A 57 1.80 -27.37 -19.35
C GLU A 57 1.91 -27.21 -17.82
N GLY A 58 2.82 -26.34 -17.36
CA GLY A 58 3.03 -26.03 -15.96
C GLY A 58 1.89 -25.25 -15.31
N PRO A 59 1.99 -24.87 -14.04
CA PRO A 59 0.94 -24.10 -13.36
C PRO A 59 0.77 -22.69 -13.95
N THR A 60 -0.43 -22.13 -13.81
CA THR A 60 -0.67 -20.71 -14.11
C THR A 60 -0.06 -19.85 -13.02
N ILE A 61 0.83 -18.94 -13.40
CA ILE A 61 1.53 -18.03 -12.49
C ILE A 61 0.84 -16.67 -12.53
N ILE A 62 0.75 -16.01 -11.37
CA ILE A 62 0.12 -14.70 -11.20
C ILE A 62 1.20 -13.70 -10.78
N ILE A 63 1.29 -12.57 -11.47
CA ILE A 63 2.18 -11.46 -11.11
C ILE A 63 1.39 -10.14 -11.05
N THR A 64 1.74 -9.26 -10.12
CA THR A 64 1.06 -7.95 -10.02
C THR A 64 1.57 -7.00 -11.10
N LYS A 65 0.68 -6.21 -11.71
CA LYS A 65 1.06 -5.18 -12.69
C LYS A 65 2.06 -4.17 -12.13
N SER A 66 2.03 -3.90 -10.82
CA SER A 66 3.01 -3.03 -10.17
C SER A 66 4.45 -3.57 -10.20
N GLN A 67 4.65 -4.85 -10.46
CA GLN A 67 5.98 -5.47 -10.60
C GLN A 67 6.42 -5.55 -12.06
N VAL A 68 5.53 -5.35 -13.03
CA VAL A 68 5.80 -5.47 -14.46
C VAL A 68 5.93 -4.07 -15.06
N LEU A 69 7.10 -3.76 -15.59
CA LEU A 69 7.38 -2.50 -16.28
C LEU A 69 6.69 -2.47 -17.67
N LYS A 70 6.79 -3.56 -18.42
CA LYS A 70 6.15 -3.71 -19.73
C LYS A 70 6.03 -5.18 -20.13
N ILE A 71 5.06 -5.48 -20.98
CA ILE A 71 5.00 -6.71 -21.78
C ILE A 71 5.53 -6.40 -23.17
N LYS A 72 6.44 -7.23 -23.67
CA LYS A 72 6.75 -7.30 -25.10
C LYS A 72 6.11 -8.57 -25.65
N TYR A 73 5.04 -8.43 -26.42
CA TYR A 73 4.38 -9.56 -27.04
C TYR A 73 5.24 -10.17 -28.14
N SER A 74 5.01 -11.46 -28.39
CA SER A 74 5.61 -12.23 -29.48
C SER A 74 5.45 -11.58 -30.87
N ASN A 75 4.32 -10.89 -31.12
CA ASN A 75 4.06 -10.13 -32.35
C ASN A 75 4.81 -8.78 -32.44
N GLY A 76 5.66 -8.45 -31.46
CA GLY A 76 6.42 -7.22 -31.41
C GLY A 76 5.71 -6.03 -30.76
N VAL A 77 4.41 -6.14 -30.46
CA VAL A 77 3.67 -5.09 -29.73
C VAL A 77 4.24 -4.96 -28.31
N VAL A 78 4.39 -3.72 -27.85
CA VAL A 78 4.86 -3.43 -26.50
C VAL A 78 3.77 -2.72 -25.73
N GLU A 79 3.29 -3.35 -24.67
CA GLU A 79 2.37 -2.75 -23.70
C GLU A 79 3.16 -2.33 -22.46
N LYS A 80 3.33 -1.03 -22.29
CA LYS A 80 4.01 -0.47 -21.12
C LYS A 80 2.99 -0.27 -20.01
N PHE A 81 3.31 -0.78 -18.82
CA PHE A 81 2.56 -0.43 -17.63
C PHE A 81 3.30 0.74 -17.01
N GLU A 82 2.79 1.94 -17.29
CA GLU A 82 3.24 3.12 -16.57
C GLU A 82 2.92 2.88 -15.09
N LEU A 83 3.97 2.84 -14.24
CA LEU A 83 3.81 3.41 -12.91
C LEU A 83 3.20 4.79 -13.17
N PRO A 84 2.09 5.16 -12.51
CA PRO A 84 1.42 6.42 -12.81
C PRO A 84 2.50 7.49 -12.92
N ALA A 85 2.62 8.05 -14.13
CA ALA A 85 3.47 9.20 -14.35
C ALA A 85 3.18 10.17 -13.20
N LYS A 86 4.22 10.83 -12.68
CA LYS A 86 4.03 12.05 -11.88
C LYS A 86 3.16 12.97 -12.73
N LYS A 87 1.84 12.84 -12.58
CA LYS A 87 0.90 13.75 -13.19
C LYS A 87 1.19 15.06 -12.49
N ASP A 88 1.62 16.02 -13.29
CA ASP A 88 1.85 17.41 -12.91
C ASP A 88 0.74 17.82 -11.96
N THR A 89 1.10 17.78 -10.69
CA THR A 89 0.24 18.23 -9.64
C THR A 89 0.18 19.72 -9.87
N LYS A 90 -0.99 20.22 -10.32
CA LYS A 90 -1.34 21.63 -10.15
C LYS A 90 -0.84 22.03 -8.77
N THR A 91 0.07 22.99 -8.77
CA THR A 91 0.95 23.41 -7.68
C THR A 91 0.27 23.25 -6.32
N ILE A 92 0.46 22.09 -5.67
CA ILE A 92 0.34 22.03 -4.21
C ILE A 92 1.48 22.93 -3.73
N ASN A 93 1.12 23.87 -2.87
CA ASN A 93 2.05 24.83 -2.31
C ASN A 93 3.12 24.06 -1.52
N LYS A 94 4.23 23.70 -2.18
CA LYS A 94 5.37 22.97 -1.59
C LYS A 94 6.02 23.75 -0.44
N ASN A 95 5.67 25.02 -0.28
CA ASN A 95 6.23 25.91 0.74
C ASN A 95 5.43 25.94 2.05
N ALA A 96 4.39 25.11 2.22
CA ALA A 96 3.64 25.15 3.47
C ALA A 96 4.39 24.43 4.61
N TYR A 97 5.08 23.29 4.38
CA TYR A 97 5.62 22.48 5.49
C TYR A 97 6.87 21.63 5.18
N GLU A 98 7.75 22.04 4.26
CA GLU A 98 9.14 21.57 4.26
C GLU A 98 9.98 22.43 5.23
N GLY A 99 9.99 22.06 6.52
CA GLY A 99 11.03 22.43 7.47
C GLY A 99 11.04 23.88 8.00
N ARG A 100 10.24 24.14 9.04
CA ARG A 100 10.83 24.85 10.20
C ARG A 100 11.88 23.91 10.81
N SER A 101 12.99 24.47 11.30
CA SER A 101 14.14 23.75 11.86
C SER A 101 13.76 22.55 12.72
N PHE A 102 14.60 21.51 12.73
CA PHE A 102 14.38 20.23 13.41
C PHE A 102 14.14 20.32 14.92
N ASP A 103 14.41 21.47 15.54
CA ASP A 103 14.18 21.75 16.96
C ASP A 103 13.77 23.22 17.11
N ASP A 104 12.48 23.53 17.01
CA ASP A 104 11.97 24.89 17.30
C ASP A 104 11.60 24.98 18.80
N PRO A 105 12.37 25.71 19.64
CA PRO A 105 12.05 25.85 21.05
C PRO A 105 10.72 26.58 21.29
N ASN A 106 10.21 27.30 20.29
CA ASN A 106 8.95 28.03 20.36
C ASN A 106 7.76 27.23 19.83
N ALA A 107 7.94 25.96 19.46
CA ALA A 107 6.87 25.07 19.05
C ALA A 107 5.72 25.08 20.08
N LYS A 108 4.49 25.32 19.63
CA LYS A 108 3.31 25.38 20.48
C LYS A 108 2.84 23.97 20.87
N GLU A 109 2.45 23.82 22.13
CA GLU A 109 1.70 22.66 22.62
C GLU A 109 0.20 22.91 22.49
N PHE A 110 -0.53 21.86 22.13
CA PHE A 110 -1.99 21.87 22.00
C PHE A 110 -2.63 20.87 22.97
N THR A 111 -3.85 21.22 23.38
CA THR A 111 -4.66 20.47 24.35
C THR A 111 -5.95 19.95 23.69
N LYS A 112 -6.81 19.28 24.46
CA LYS A 112 -8.10 18.80 23.94
C LYS A 112 -9.01 19.95 23.50
N ASP A 113 -8.95 21.08 24.20
CA ASP A 113 -9.81 22.24 23.93
C ASP A 113 -9.46 22.89 22.57
N ASP A 114 -8.21 22.71 22.12
CA ASP A 114 -7.73 23.19 20.84
C ASP A 114 -8.28 22.40 19.63
N LEU A 115 -8.88 21.22 19.84
CA LEU A 115 -9.40 20.38 18.75
C LEU A 115 -10.49 21.08 17.91
N HIS A 116 -11.21 22.03 18.50
CA HIS A 116 -12.26 22.80 17.83
C HIS A 116 -11.72 23.91 16.91
N SER A 117 -10.45 24.28 17.07
CA SER A 117 -9.86 25.31 16.23
C SER A 117 -9.62 24.80 14.81
N LYS A 118 -10.14 25.54 13.84
CA LYS A 118 -9.99 25.21 12.41
C LYS A 118 -8.62 25.57 11.86
N ASP A 119 -7.94 26.52 12.52
CA ASP A 119 -6.70 27.15 12.06
C ASP A 119 -5.44 26.40 12.50
N ILE A 120 -5.57 25.46 13.45
CA ILE A 120 -4.43 24.65 13.87
C ILE A 120 -4.14 23.61 12.77
N PRO A 121 -2.91 23.57 12.24
CA PRO A 121 -2.55 22.65 11.18
C PRO A 121 -2.67 21.21 11.67
N MET A 122 -3.24 20.37 10.82
CA MET A 122 -3.37 18.93 11.07
C MET A 122 -2.63 18.15 9.99
N ILE A 123 -1.86 17.14 10.40
CA ILE A 123 -1.09 16.29 9.48
C ILE A 123 -1.59 14.85 9.62
N TYR A 124 -2.11 14.29 8.54
CA TYR A 124 -2.44 12.88 8.44
C TYR A 124 -1.19 12.05 8.10
N TYR A 125 -0.83 11.14 9.00
CA TYR A 125 0.36 10.29 8.84
C TYR A 125 0.09 8.93 8.21
N GLY A 126 -1.18 8.55 8.03
CA GLY A 126 -1.58 7.26 7.45
C GLY A 126 -2.22 6.30 8.45
N ILE A 127 -2.38 5.06 8.00
CA ILE A 127 -2.76 3.92 8.85
C ILE A 127 -1.50 3.23 9.35
N ASP A 128 -1.41 3.06 10.66
CA ASP A 128 -0.43 2.23 11.32
C ASP A 128 -0.98 0.82 11.54
N TYR A 129 -0.28 -0.16 10.98
CA TYR A 129 -0.65 -1.58 11.04
C TYR A 129 0.17 -2.38 12.07
N THR A 130 1.08 -1.76 12.81
CA THR A 130 2.02 -2.46 13.70
C THR A 130 1.36 -3.24 14.82
N LEU A 131 0.14 -2.86 15.22
CA LEU A 131 -0.64 -3.53 16.25
C LEU A 131 -1.75 -4.44 15.70
N ILE A 132 -1.84 -4.62 14.37
CA ILE A 132 -2.95 -5.34 13.76
C ILE A 132 -2.90 -6.86 14.02
N ARG A 133 -4.07 -7.48 14.15
CA ARG A 133 -4.28 -8.91 13.88
C ARG A 133 -5.27 -9.17 12.74
N LEU A 134 -5.01 -10.23 11.99
CA LEU A 134 -5.87 -10.72 10.91
C LEU A 134 -6.66 -11.91 11.46
N ILE A 135 -7.94 -11.73 11.73
CA ILE A 135 -8.79 -12.74 12.39
C ILE A 135 -9.56 -13.55 11.35
N GLY A 136 -9.45 -14.88 11.40
CA GLY A 136 -10.06 -15.81 10.45
C GLY A 136 -9.08 -16.27 9.39
N SER A 137 -8.28 -17.29 9.70
CA SER A 137 -7.17 -17.81 8.91
C SER A 137 -7.55 -18.22 7.49
N ALA A 138 -8.74 -18.79 7.31
CA ALA A 138 -9.30 -19.13 6.00
C ALA A 138 -9.39 -17.91 5.04
N GLY A 139 -9.47 -16.71 5.60
CA GLY A 139 -9.53 -15.44 4.89
C GLY A 139 -8.20 -14.85 4.43
N PHE A 140 -7.09 -15.36 4.97
CA PHE A 140 -5.79 -14.72 4.90
C PHE A 140 -4.70 -15.73 4.54
N SER A 141 -4.84 -16.35 3.36
CA SER A 141 -3.92 -17.39 2.87
C SER A 141 -2.52 -16.88 2.51
N ASN A 142 -2.32 -15.56 2.34
CA ASN A 142 -1.01 -14.96 2.04
C ASN A 142 -0.74 -13.71 2.89
N PRO A 143 -0.46 -13.88 4.19
CA PRO A 143 -0.21 -12.75 5.09
C PRO A 143 1.07 -11.97 4.75
N ALA A 144 2.07 -12.61 4.14
CA ALA A 144 3.27 -11.92 3.66
C ALA A 144 2.94 -10.84 2.62
N ASN A 145 2.09 -11.17 1.63
CA ASN A 145 1.65 -10.20 0.64
C ASN A 145 0.83 -9.06 1.27
N ILE A 146 0.08 -9.34 2.33
CA ILE A 146 -0.66 -8.33 3.10
C ILE A 146 0.30 -7.32 3.73
N VAL A 147 1.29 -7.81 4.48
CA VAL A 147 2.27 -6.98 5.17
C VAL A 147 3.13 -6.17 4.20
N TYR A 148 3.68 -6.84 3.18
CA TYR A 148 4.68 -6.24 2.29
C TYR A 148 4.08 -5.35 1.20
N ASN A 149 2.84 -5.63 0.76
CA ASN A 149 2.25 -4.93 -0.38
C ASN A 149 0.93 -4.22 -0.03
N TYR A 150 -0.04 -4.90 0.56
CA TYR A 150 -1.39 -4.33 0.70
C TYR A 150 -1.47 -3.20 1.72
N PHE A 151 -0.85 -3.30 2.89
CA PHE A 151 -0.87 -2.23 3.90
C PHE A 151 -0.36 -0.90 3.33
N GLY A 152 0.80 -0.91 2.66
CA GLY A 152 1.33 0.28 1.99
C GLY A 152 0.44 0.75 0.83
N SER A 153 -0.14 -0.18 0.06
CA SER A 153 -1.05 0.16 -1.04
C SER A 153 -2.34 0.82 -0.55
N ILE A 154 -2.91 0.40 0.57
CA ILE A 154 -4.11 1.01 1.15
C ILE A 154 -3.81 2.43 1.62
N ASN A 155 -2.69 2.65 2.32
CA ASN A 155 -2.27 3.99 2.74
C ASN A 155 -2.18 4.96 1.57
N ARG A 156 -1.55 4.54 0.47
CA ARG A 156 -1.49 5.36 -0.75
C ARG A 156 -2.87 5.60 -1.35
N GLN A 157 -3.72 4.58 -1.41
CA GLN A 157 -5.03 4.69 -2.04
C GLN A 157 -5.97 5.63 -1.30
N ILE A 158 -5.93 5.65 0.04
CA ILE A 158 -6.73 6.58 0.86
C ILE A 158 -6.40 8.04 0.53
N VAL A 159 -5.12 8.35 0.34
CA VAL A 159 -4.65 9.70 -0.01
C VAL A 159 -5.08 10.07 -1.44
N VAL A 160 -5.03 9.12 -2.38
CA VAL A 160 -5.51 9.32 -3.75
C VAL A 160 -7.01 9.59 -3.77
N GLU A 161 -7.79 8.85 -2.97
CA GLU A 161 -9.24 8.99 -2.84
C GLU A 161 -9.65 10.09 -1.84
N LYS A 162 -8.95 11.23 -1.81
CA LYS A 162 -9.14 12.31 -0.82
C LYS A 162 -10.58 12.85 -0.69
N GLU A 163 -11.35 12.82 -1.79
CA GLU A 163 -12.76 13.24 -1.75
C GLU A 163 -13.63 12.27 -0.95
N LYS A 164 -13.29 10.98 -1.01
CA LYS A 164 -13.95 9.92 -0.25
C LYS A 164 -13.44 9.86 1.19
N PHE A 165 -12.14 10.01 1.40
CA PHE A 165 -11.48 10.03 2.71
C PHE A 165 -11.16 11.45 3.15
N ASN A 166 -12.20 12.30 3.20
CA ASN A 166 -12.03 13.72 3.47
C ASN A 166 -11.89 14.00 4.98
N PHE A 167 -10.69 13.76 5.53
CA PHE A 167 -10.38 13.98 6.95
C PHE A 167 -10.42 15.45 7.35
N GLN A 168 -10.01 16.36 6.46
CA GLN A 168 -10.13 17.81 6.65
C GLN A 168 -11.57 18.20 7.01
N LYS A 169 -12.53 17.81 6.16
CA LYS A 169 -13.95 18.05 6.40
C LYS A 169 -14.45 17.30 7.63
N LYS A 170 -13.98 16.07 7.84
CA LYS A 170 -14.44 15.24 8.96
C LYS A 170 -14.08 15.84 10.32
N PHE A 171 -12.88 16.40 10.45
CA PHE A 171 -12.37 17.05 11.68
C PHE A 171 -12.51 18.58 11.65
N LYS A 172 -13.29 19.13 10.71
CA LYS A 172 -13.57 20.57 10.55
C LYS A 172 -12.32 21.46 10.51
N LYS A 173 -11.23 21.01 9.89
CA LYS A 173 -9.99 21.78 9.75
C LYS A 173 -9.99 22.61 8.47
N ASN A 174 -9.29 23.74 8.49
CA ASN A 174 -9.06 24.54 7.29
C ASN A 174 -8.08 23.84 6.34
N ASP A 175 -7.13 23.09 6.88
CA ASP A 175 -6.19 22.26 6.12
C ASP A 175 -5.92 20.92 6.80
N CYS A 176 -5.58 19.91 6.01
CA CYS A 176 -5.13 18.60 6.48
C CYS A 176 -4.05 18.07 5.54
N ASP A 177 -2.80 18.30 5.89
CA ASP A 177 -1.66 17.79 5.14
C ASP A 177 -1.53 16.28 5.23
N VAL A 178 -0.74 15.71 4.33
CA VAL A 178 -0.43 14.28 4.31
C VAL A 178 1.07 14.06 4.36
N ASN A 179 1.51 13.27 5.35
CA ASN A 179 2.91 12.86 5.47
C ASN A 179 3.01 11.37 5.82
N LEU A 180 3.06 10.50 4.81
CA LEU A 180 3.18 9.06 5.03
C LEU A 180 4.59 8.60 5.42
N GLU A 181 5.59 9.48 5.36
CA GLU A 181 6.99 9.09 5.58
C GLU A 181 7.26 8.70 7.04
N MET A 182 6.51 9.25 8.01
CA MET A 182 6.62 8.89 9.43
C MET A 182 6.38 7.39 9.67
N LEU A 183 5.44 6.79 8.92
CA LEU A 183 5.09 5.38 9.06
C LEU A 183 5.85 4.47 8.10
N LYS A 184 6.67 5.04 7.20
CA LYS A 184 7.38 4.28 6.18
C LYS A 184 8.30 3.25 6.82
N GLY A 185 8.16 2.00 6.38
CA GLY A 185 8.93 0.89 6.91
C GLY A 185 8.42 0.31 8.23
N SER A 186 7.45 0.93 8.92
CA SER A 186 6.88 0.39 10.17
C SER A 186 6.34 -1.02 9.98
N ASN A 187 5.73 -1.31 8.83
CA ASN A 187 5.20 -2.64 8.50
C ASN A 187 6.29 -3.74 8.47
N ARG A 188 7.57 -3.39 8.33
CA ARG A 188 8.68 -4.38 8.34
C ARG A 188 8.90 -4.99 9.72
N THR A 189 8.35 -4.39 10.78
CA THR A 189 8.39 -4.93 12.14
C THR A 189 7.36 -6.03 12.38
N ILE A 190 6.44 -6.22 11.44
CA ILE A 190 5.35 -7.19 11.55
C ILE A 190 5.82 -8.53 10.98
N ASP A 191 5.80 -9.58 11.79
CA ASP A 191 6.02 -10.94 11.31
C ASP A 191 4.75 -11.49 10.63
N PRO A 192 4.76 -11.72 9.30
CA PRO A 192 3.59 -12.26 8.60
C PRO A 192 3.21 -13.67 9.06
N LYS A 193 4.09 -14.42 9.72
CA LYS A 193 3.79 -15.77 10.21
C LYS A 193 2.91 -15.76 11.46
N THR A 194 2.94 -14.68 12.24
CA THR A 194 2.24 -14.60 13.53
C THR A 194 1.09 -13.59 13.55
N ILE A 195 0.83 -12.89 12.43
CA ILE A 195 -0.18 -11.83 12.36
C ILE A 195 -1.61 -12.39 12.25
N VAL A 196 -1.76 -13.62 11.78
CA VAL A 196 -3.06 -14.30 11.59
C VAL A 196 -3.43 -15.07 12.84
N THR A 197 -4.70 -15.00 13.24
CA THR A 197 -5.26 -15.71 14.39
C THR A 197 -6.70 -16.13 14.10
N ASP A 198 -7.20 -17.17 14.77
CA ASP A 198 -8.62 -17.54 14.78
C ASP A 198 -9.31 -17.20 16.10
N SER A 199 -8.58 -16.61 17.04
CA SER A 199 -9.11 -16.11 18.32
C SER A 199 -9.44 -14.62 18.25
N ASP A 200 -10.31 -14.20 19.17
CA ASP A 200 -10.59 -12.78 19.38
C ASP A 200 -9.32 -11.99 19.71
N TYR A 201 -9.30 -10.73 19.29
CA TYR A 201 -8.20 -9.82 19.53
C TYR A 201 -8.71 -8.40 19.73
N SER A 202 -8.12 -7.73 20.71
CA SER A 202 -8.32 -6.31 20.97
C SER A 202 -7.04 -5.70 21.52
N ILE A 203 -6.82 -4.43 21.22
CA ILE A 203 -5.81 -3.63 21.91
C ILE A 203 -6.50 -2.68 22.90
N ASP A 204 -5.75 -2.23 23.90
CA ASP A 204 -6.19 -1.20 24.85
C ASP A 204 -5.63 0.19 24.51
N GLU A 205 -6.10 1.22 25.21
CA GLU A 205 -5.62 2.60 25.02
C GLU A 205 -4.15 2.81 25.44
N LYS A 206 -3.63 1.95 26.31
CA LYS A 206 -2.24 1.99 26.73
C LYS A 206 -1.32 1.59 25.59
N GLN A 207 -1.67 0.54 24.84
CA GLN A 207 -0.94 0.12 23.64
C GLN A 207 -0.96 1.20 22.55
N VAL A 208 -2.08 1.91 22.39
CA VAL A 208 -2.19 3.07 21.49
C VAL A 208 -1.23 4.19 21.92
N THR A 209 -1.23 4.54 23.21
CA THR A 209 -0.32 5.55 23.79
C THR A 209 1.14 5.18 23.57
N GLN A 210 1.53 3.96 23.95
CA GLN A 210 2.88 3.43 23.75
C GLN A 210 3.31 3.42 22.28
N ARG A 211 2.36 3.24 21.37
CA ARG A 211 2.65 3.30 19.93
C ARG A 211 2.97 4.72 19.48
N ILE A 212 2.23 5.71 19.97
CA ILE A 212 2.38 7.13 19.62
C ILE A 212 3.67 7.72 20.19
N GLU A 213 4.08 7.33 21.40
CA GLU A 213 5.34 7.76 22.02
C GLU A 213 6.57 7.45 21.14
N LYS A 214 6.51 6.35 20.37
CA LYS A 214 7.57 5.92 19.43
C LYS A 214 7.59 6.72 18.12
N TYR A 215 6.61 7.55 17.84
CA TYR A 215 6.61 8.36 16.62
C TYR A 215 7.66 9.46 16.67
N ASN A 216 8.18 9.81 15.49
CA ASN A 216 9.14 10.88 15.29
C ASN A 216 8.73 11.69 14.06
N PRO A 217 7.66 12.51 14.13
CA PRO A 217 7.24 13.35 13.02
C PRO A 217 8.31 14.38 12.69
N LYS A 218 8.41 14.77 11.41
CA LYS A 218 9.31 15.87 11.00
C LYS A 218 8.79 17.25 11.44
N ALA A 219 7.47 17.40 11.52
CA ALA A 219 6.85 18.61 12.04
C ALA A 219 7.09 18.71 13.56
N GLN A 220 7.24 19.93 14.05
CA GLN A 220 7.57 20.23 15.45
C GLN A 220 6.34 20.66 16.29
N GLU A 221 5.28 21.11 15.63
CA GLU A 221 4.03 21.53 16.27
C GLU A 221 2.82 21.23 15.38
N GLY A 222 1.63 21.26 15.98
CA GLY A 222 0.34 21.03 15.33
C GLY A 222 -0.32 19.76 15.80
N LEU A 223 -1.37 19.34 15.07
CA LEU A 223 -2.13 18.13 15.37
C LEU A 223 -1.68 16.99 14.46
N GLY A 224 -1.21 15.90 15.04
CA GLY A 224 -0.91 14.68 14.32
C GLY A 224 -2.12 13.78 14.28
N PHE A 225 -2.50 13.29 13.10
CA PHE A 225 -3.60 12.35 12.92
C PHE A 225 -3.11 11.02 12.36
N VAL A 226 -3.42 9.93 13.06
CA VAL A 226 -3.10 8.56 12.65
C VAL A 226 -4.33 7.67 12.84
N ILE A 227 -4.45 6.65 12.00
CA ILE A 227 -5.39 5.55 12.20
C ILE A 227 -4.59 4.35 12.69
N ILE A 228 -4.82 3.87 13.91
CA ILE A 228 -4.15 2.66 14.42
C ILE A 228 -5.09 1.48 14.17
N MET A 229 -4.69 0.59 13.27
CA MET A 229 -5.49 -0.57 12.89
C MET A 229 -5.35 -1.68 13.94
N GLU A 230 -6.46 -2.04 14.59
CA GLU A 230 -6.49 -3.11 15.59
C GLU A 230 -6.69 -4.46 14.91
N SER A 231 -7.70 -4.59 14.05
CA SER A 231 -7.99 -5.89 13.45
C SER A 231 -8.68 -5.79 12.10
N TRP A 232 -8.44 -6.81 11.28
CA TRP A 232 -9.28 -7.19 10.15
C TRP A 232 -9.86 -8.57 10.43
N ASN A 233 -11.16 -8.63 10.67
CA ASN A 233 -11.88 -9.86 10.97
C ASN A 233 -12.64 -10.34 9.73
N LYS A 234 -12.18 -11.45 9.13
CA LYS A 234 -12.79 -12.01 7.94
C LYS A 234 -14.08 -12.78 8.23
N ILE A 235 -14.23 -13.32 9.44
CA ILE A 235 -15.43 -14.03 9.88
C ILE A 235 -16.62 -13.06 9.90
N GLU A 236 -16.42 -11.87 10.49
CA GLU A 236 -17.45 -10.83 10.59
C GLU A 236 -17.43 -9.82 9.42
N ASN A 237 -16.45 -9.92 8.52
CA ASN A 237 -16.19 -8.92 7.49
C ASN A 237 -16.07 -7.50 8.06
N LYS A 238 -15.34 -7.34 9.18
CA LYS A 238 -15.24 -6.11 9.96
C LYS A 238 -13.80 -5.69 10.16
N GLY A 239 -13.48 -4.41 9.96
CA GLY A 239 -12.23 -3.81 10.40
C GLY A 239 -12.46 -2.96 11.64
N THR A 240 -11.60 -3.08 12.65
CA THR A 240 -11.64 -2.29 13.89
C THR A 240 -10.36 -1.48 14.01
N MET A 241 -10.50 -0.20 14.36
CA MET A 241 -9.38 0.74 14.39
C MET A 241 -9.64 1.89 15.37
N TYR A 242 -8.56 2.56 15.74
CA TYR A 242 -8.59 3.81 16.48
C TYR A 242 -8.32 4.97 15.54
N PHE A 243 -9.17 5.99 15.59
CA PHE A 243 -8.88 7.31 15.01
C PHE A 243 -8.27 8.16 16.11
N THR A 244 -6.98 8.48 15.97
CA THR A 244 -6.22 9.10 17.05
C THR A 244 -5.60 10.42 16.60
N ILE A 245 -5.90 11.50 17.32
CA ILE A 245 -5.27 12.80 17.16
C ILE A 245 -4.38 13.04 18.39
N PHE A 246 -3.14 13.42 18.15
CA PHE A 246 -2.16 13.73 19.18
C PHE A 246 -1.53 15.10 18.94
N ASP A 247 -1.05 15.73 20.01
CA ASP A 247 -0.21 16.92 19.92
C ASP A 247 1.18 16.52 19.40
N ILE A 248 1.64 17.12 18.32
CA ILE A 248 2.90 16.73 17.66
C ILE A 248 4.12 16.92 18.58
N LYS A 249 4.13 17.99 19.37
CA LYS A 249 5.26 18.36 20.23
C LYS A 249 5.43 17.38 21.39
N THR A 250 4.35 17.11 22.12
CA THR A 250 4.35 16.32 23.36
C THR A 250 3.99 14.85 23.14
N LYS A 251 3.46 14.51 21.96
CA LYS A 251 2.89 13.20 21.62
C LYS A 251 1.68 12.81 22.46
N LYS A 252 1.12 13.75 23.24
CA LYS A 252 -0.06 13.52 24.07
C LYS A 252 -1.29 13.29 23.19
N ILE A 253 -2.03 12.22 23.48
CA ILE A 253 -3.30 11.93 22.80
C ILE A 253 -4.34 12.98 23.22
N LEU A 254 -4.91 13.68 22.24
CA LEU A 254 -5.96 14.67 22.42
C LEU A 254 -7.33 14.08 22.11
N TYR A 255 -7.41 13.21 21.12
CA TYR A 255 -8.62 12.50 20.75
C TYR A 255 -8.28 11.06 20.38
N ASN A 256 -9.10 10.11 20.85
CA ASN A 256 -8.96 8.70 20.52
C ASN A 256 -10.34 8.05 20.50
N GLN A 257 -10.78 7.58 19.34
CA GLN A 257 -12.03 6.85 19.23
C GLN A 257 -11.82 5.49 18.54
N LYS A 258 -12.15 4.42 19.25
CA LYS A 258 -12.28 3.08 18.69
C LYS A 258 -13.57 2.98 17.87
N VAL A 259 -13.45 2.58 16.62
CA VAL A 259 -14.58 2.46 15.69
C VAL A 259 -14.38 1.25 14.79
N SER A 260 -15.48 0.65 14.33
CA SER A 260 -15.46 -0.43 13.35
C SER A 260 -16.24 -0.10 12.08
N GLY A 261 -15.76 -0.61 10.97
CA GLY A 261 -16.40 -0.49 9.66
C GLY A 261 -16.50 -1.83 8.94
N THR A 262 -17.50 -1.95 8.08
CA THR A 262 -17.76 -3.18 7.32
C THR A 262 -16.90 -3.23 6.07
N GLY A 263 -16.33 -4.40 5.79
CA GLY A 263 -15.54 -4.66 4.58
C GLY A 263 -16.45 -4.98 3.40
N TYR A 264 -16.19 -4.38 2.25
CA TYR A 264 -16.94 -4.59 1.02
C TYR A 264 -16.11 -4.22 -0.21
N GLY A 265 -16.38 -4.87 -1.34
CA GLY A 265 -15.74 -4.58 -2.62
C GLY A 265 -14.78 -5.68 -3.08
N PHE A 266 -14.43 -5.63 -4.37
CA PHE A 266 -13.61 -6.65 -5.01
C PHE A 266 -12.13 -6.50 -4.64
N GLY A 267 -11.51 -7.62 -4.24
CA GLY A 267 -10.10 -7.69 -3.89
C GLY A 267 -9.79 -7.16 -2.49
N ILE A 268 -8.76 -7.72 -1.86
CA ILE A 268 -8.40 -7.48 -0.46
C ILE A 268 -8.15 -5.99 -0.14
N ARG A 269 -7.53 -5.24 -1.07
CA ARG A 269 -7.28 -3.80 -0.88
C ARG A 269 -8.57 -3.02 -0.73
N ASN A 270 -9.49 -3.14 -1.69
CA ASN A 270 -10.73 -2.37 -1.68
C ASN A 270 -11.64 -2.82 -0.54
N PHE A 271 -11.68 -4.15 -0.31
CA PHE A 271 -12.43 -4.75 0.77
C PHE A 271 -12.08 -4.14 2.13
N TRP A 272 -10.80 -4.14 2.49
CA TRP A 272 -10.36 -3.64 3.79
C TRP A 272 -10.25 -2.11 3.85
N MET A 273 -9.94 -1.45 2.74
CA MET A 273 -10.01 0.02 2.66
C MET A 273 -11.43 0.53 2.92
N ASN A 274 -12.47 -0.22 2.51
CA ASN A 274 -13.85 0.14 2.81
C ASN A 274 -14.15 0.17 4.31
N THR A 275 -13.50 -0.67 5.12
CA THR A 275 -13.67 -0.64 6.59
C THR A 275 -13.27 0.71 7.17
N VAL A 276 -12.22 1.34 6.63
CA VAL A 276 -11.76 2.66 7.06
C VAL A 276 -12.78 3.73 6.69
N TYR A 277 -13.37 3.64 5.49
CA TYR A 277 -14.40 4.56 5.04
C TYR A 277 -15.68 4.45 5.91
N GLU A 278 -16.14 3.23 6.17
CA GLU A 278 -17.29 2.97 7.02
C GLU A 278 -17.06 3.41 8.47
N ALA A 279 -15.86 3.17 9.02
CA ALA A 279 -15.49 3.63 10.35
C ALA A 279 -15.43 5.16 10.43
N MET A 280 -14.86 5.82 9.41
CA MET A 280 -14.76 7.29 9.34
C MET A 280 -16.12 7.97 9.44
N LYS A 281 -17.16 7.41 8.80
CA LYS A 281 -18.53 7.95 8.89
C LYS A 281 -19.06 7.97 10.33
N LYS A 282 -18.67 7.01 11.16
CA LYS A 282 -19.16 6.79 12.53
C LYS A 282 -18.39 7.52 13.64
N ILE A 283 -17.26 8.14 13.31
CA ILE A 283 -16.53 9.01 14.26
C ILE A 283 -17.47 10.12 14.75
N LYS A 284 -17.50 10.33 16.07
CA LYS A 284 -18.27 11.38 16.74
C LYS A 284 -17.86 12.76 16.24
N LYS A 285 -18.77 13.72 16.27
CA LYS A 285 -18.54 15.08 15.74
C LYS A 285 -18.13 16.06 16.84
N ASP A 286 -17.27 15.61 17.75
CA ASP A 286 -16.82 16.38 18.91
C ASP A 286 -15.62 17.28 18.48
N PHE A 287 -15.82 18.04 17.40
CA PHE A 287 -14.84 18.91 16.73
C PHE A 287 -15.53 20.18 16.24
#